data_AF-A0A3E0U2Y4-F1
#
_entry.id   AF-A0A3E0U2Y4-F1
#
_cell.length_a   1.000
_cell.length_b   1.000
_cell.length_c   1.000
_cell.angle_alpha   90.00
_cell.angle_beta   90.00
_cell.angle_gamma   90.00
#
_symmetry.space_group_name_H-M   'P 1'
#
loop_
_entity.id
_entity.type
_entity.pdbx_description
1 polymer ?
#
loop_
_entity_poly.entity_id
_entity_poly.type
_entity_poly.pdbx_seq_one_letter_code
_entity_poly.pdbx_strand_id
1 'polypeptide(L)'
;MGLKSIFQTLVNLFLVVVAVSVMGCASYQLGDISRVYCGSTDEAFRAQIKAKLTERGVSIGIDYCRAHGLVDAIRGQHGAT
;
A
#
# COMPACT_ATOMS: atom_id res chain seq x y z
N MET A 1 43.11 7.95 -2.05
CA MET A 1 41.71 8.30 -1.70
C MET A 1 41.56 8.25 -0.19
N GLY A 2 41.27 9.39 0.45
CA GLY A 2 41.31 9.50 1.91
C GLY A 2 40.13 8.83 2.62
N LEU A 3 40.36 8.33 3.85
CA LEU A 3 39.37 7.70 4.73
C LEU A 3 38.06 8.50 4.88
N LYS A 4 38.16 9.84 4.88
CA LYS A 4 37.01 10.76 4.90
C LYS A 4 36.10 10.63 3.67
N SER A 5 36.69 10.38 2.49
CA SER A 5 35.93 10.21 1.25
C SER A 5 35.16 8.89 1.23
N ILE A 6 35.73 7.83 1.83
CA ILE A 6 35.07 6.52 1.93
C ILE A 6 33.89 6.63 2.90
N PHE A 7 34.08 7.27 4.06
CA PHE A 7 33.02 7.49 5.04
C PHE A 7 31.83 8.28 4.46
N GLN A 8 32.11 9.38 3.75
CA GLN A 8 31.06 10.18 3.10
C GLN A 8 30.27 9.38 2.05
N THR A 9 30.95 8.52 1.29
CA THR A 9 30.31 7.67 0.27
C THR A 9 29.39 6.63 0.91
N LEU A 10 29.81 6.01 2.01
CA LEU A 10 29.00 5.04 2.75
C LEU A 10 27.75 5.68 3.38
N VAL A 11 27.89 6.88 3.94
CA VAL A 11 26.75 7.63 4.51
C VAL A 11 25.73 7.98 3.42
N ASN A 12 26.18 8.46 2.26
CA ASN A 12 25.29 8.75 1.14
C ASN A 12 24.59 7.48 0.63
N LEU A 13 25.31 6.36 0.51
CA LEU A 13 24.73 5.08 0.09
C LEU A 13 23.66 4.62 1.08
N PHE A 14 23.92 4.73 2.38
CA PHE A 14 22.97 4.37 3.43
C PHE A 14 21.70 5.22 3.35
N LEU A 15 21.82 6.53 3.15
CA LEU A 15 20.67 7.42 3.00
C LEU A 15 19.80 7.07 1.78
N VAL A 16 20.42 6.68 0.65
CA VAL A 16 19.69 6.25 -0.55
C VAL A 16 18.93 4.95 -0.30
N VAL A 17 19.53 3.97 0.38
CA VAL A 17 18.87 2.70 0.72
C VAL A 17 17.68 2.91 1.67
N VAL A 18 17.84 3.81 2.64
CA VAL A 18 16.74 4.17 3.55
C VAL A 18 15.61 4.86 2.76
N ALA A 19 15.92 5.82 1.89
CA ALA A 19 14.91 6.53 1.10
C ALA A 19 14.09 5.59 0.19
N VAL A 20 14.73 4.59 -0.43
CA VAL A 20 14.05 3.62 -1.29
C VAL A 20 13.18 2.64 -0.49
N SER A 21 13.61 2.25 0.70
CA SER A 21 12.87 1.27 1.51
C SER A 21 11.56 1.82 2.10
N VAL A 22 11.48 3.12 2.42
CA VAL A 22 10.23 3.73 2.91
C VAL A 22 9.12 3.79 1.84
N MET A 23 9.46 3.80 0.55
CA MET A 23 8.48 3.85 -0.55
C MET A 23 7.72 2.52 -0.73
N GLY A 24 8.28 1.39 -0.27
CA GLY A 24 7.69 0.06 -0.46
C GLY A 24 6.61 -0.33 0.56
N CYS A 25 6.61 0.24 1.76
CA CYS A 25 5.73 -0.21 2.86
C CYS A 25 4.28 0.31 2.79
N ALA A 26 4.01 1.39 2.05
CA ALA A 26 2.66 1.97 1.99
C ALA A 26 1.68 1.13 1.14
N SER A 27 2.17 0.39 0.14
CA SER A 27 1.33 -0.27 -0.85
C SER A 27 0.79 -1.64 -0.41
N TYR A 28 1.47 -2.35 0.49
CA TYR A 28 1.05 -3.70 0.91
C TYR A 28 -0.16 -3.66 1.85
N GLN A 29 -0.17 -2.71 2.79
CA GLN A 29 -1.17 -2.66 3.84
C GLN A 29 -2.57 -2.26 3.32
N LEU A 30 -2.63 -1.52 2.21
CA LEU A 30 -3.89 -1.09 1.62
C LEU A 30 -4.59 -2.23 0.87
N GLY A 31 -3.84 -3.13 0.21
CA GLY A 31 -4.43 -4.25 -0.55
C GLY A 31 -5.18 -5.25 0.34
N ASP A 32 -4.63 -5.60 1.51
CA ASP A 32 -5.31 -6.48 2.46
C ASP A 32 -6.60 -5.85 2.99
N ILE A 33 -6.59 -4.55 3.26
CA ILE A 33 -7.78 -3.81 3.71
C ILE A 33 -8.83 -3.74 2.60
N SER A 34 -8.41 -3.55 1.34
CA SER A 34 -9.31 -3.54 0.18
C SER A 34 -10.06 -4.87 0.04
N ARG A 35 -9.35 -6.00 0.18
CA ARG A 35 -9.96 -7.33 0.11
C ARG A 35 -10.98 -7.55 1.22
N VAL A 36 -10.65 -7.16 2.45
CA VAL A 36 -11.56 -7.25 3.61
C VAL A 36 -12.77 -6.32 3.44
N TYR A 37 -12.56 -5.10 2.95
CA TYR A 37 -13.64 -4.14 2.71
C TYR A 37 -14.60 -4.60 1.61
N CYS A 38 -14.08 -5.13 0.50
CA CYS A 38 -14.87 -5.55 -0.65
C CYS A 38 -15.50 -6.95 -0.50
N GLY A 39 -14.94 -7.80 0.37
CA GLY A 39 -15.51 -9.10 0.71
C GLY A 39 -16.53 -9.06 1.87
N SER A 40 -16.67 -7.94 2.57
CA SER A 40 -17.63 -7.82 3.67
C SER A 40 -19.01 -7.40 3.19
N THR A 41 -20.05 -8.06 3.71
CA THR A 41 -21.47 -7.69 3.50
C THR A 41 -22.02 -6.82 4.63
N ASP A 42 -21.26 -6.59 5.71
CA ASP A 42 -21.69 -5.80 6.87
C ASP A 42 -21.46 -4.31 6.62
N GLU A 43 -22.54 -3.53 6.58
CA GLU A 43 -22.50 -2.09 6.29
C GLU A 43 -21.80 -1.28 7.39
N ALA A 44 -21.97 -1.66 8.66
CA ALA A 44 -21.37 -0.96 9.79
C ALA A 44 -19.84 -1.17 9.82
N PHE A 45 -19.39 -2.37 9.51
CA PHE A 45 -17.98 -2.72 9.38
C PHE A 45 -17.34 -1.99 8.19
N ARG A 46 -18.01 -1.95 7.04
CA ARG A 46 -17.55 -1.17 5.88
C ARG A 46 -17.47 0.33 6.18
N ALA A 47 -18.44 0.88 6.93
CA ALA A 47 -18.41 2.27 7.34
C ALA A 47 -17.20 2.59 8.24
N GLN A 48 -16.86 1.70 9.18
CA GLN A 48 -15.70 1.84 10.05
C GLN A 48 -14.38 1.82 9.25
N ILE A 49 -14.22 0.88 8.33
CA ILE A 49 -13.02 0.82 7.46
C ILE A 49 -12.91 2.08 6.60
N LYS A 50 -14.02 2.53 6.01
CA LYS A 50 -14.05 3.74 5.21
C LYS A 50 -13.64 4.98 6.02
N ALA A 51 -14.12 5.10 7.25
CA ALA A 51 -13.73 6.18 8.16
C ALA A 51 -12.22 6.14 8.47
N LYS A 52 -11.68 4.96 8.82
CA LYS A 52 -10.26 4.79 9.12
C LYS A 52 -9.33 5.04 7.94
N LEU A 53 -9.76 4.71 6.72
CA LEU A 53 -9.00 5.04 5.53
C LEU A 53 -9.06 6.54 5.20
N THR A 54 -10.23 7.16 5.41
CA THR A 54 -10.40 8.61 5.24
C THR A 54 -9.54 9.40 6.23
N GLU A 55 -9.47 8.98 7.50
CA GLU A 55 -8.57 9.55 8.52
C GLU A 55 -7.09 9.48 8.10
N ARG A 56 -6.72 8.49 7.26
CA ARG A 56 -5.37 8.30 6.72
C ARG A 56 -5.18 8.93 5.34
N GLY A 57 -6.13 9.75 4.87
CA GLY A 57 -6.06 10.45 3.59
C GLY A 57 -6.46 9.61 2.38
N VAL A 58 -7.02 8.41 2.57
CA VAL A 58 -7.46 7.50 1.50
C VAL A 58 -8.97 7.58 1.36
N SER A 59 -9.46 8.14 0.25
CA SER A 59 -10.90 8.22 -0.05
C SER A 59 -11.36 7.02 -0.88
N ILE A 60 -12.38 6.31 -0.39
CA ILE A 60 -13.01 5.17 -1.07
C ILE A 60 -14.32 5.63 -1.73
N GLY A 61 -14.35 5.59 -3.07
CA GLY A 61 -15.54 5.82 -3.89
C GLY A 61 -16.39 4.55 -4.12
N ILE A 62 -17.53 4.70 -4.79
CA ILE A 62 -18.47 3.60 -5.09
C ILE A 62 -17.82 2.54 -5.98
N ASP A 63 -16.98 2.96 -6.93
CA ASP A 63 -16.29 2.08 -7.87
C ASP A 63 -15.04 1.39 -7.30
N TYR A 64 -14.70 1.62 -6.03
CA TYR A 64 -13.47 1.12 -5.43
C TYR A 64 -13.31 -0.40 -5.52
N CYS A 65 -14.36 -1.15 -5.19
CA CYS A 65 -14.31 -2.62 -5.26
C CYS A 65 -14.28 -3.15 -6.69
N ARG A 66 -14.91 -2.44 -7.63
CA ARG A 66 -14.84 -2.76 -9.06
C ARG A 66 -13.42 -2.51 -9.60
N ALA A 67 -12.79 -1.40 -9.20
CA ALA A 67 -11.41 -1.10 -9.55
C ALA A 67 -10.43 -2.11 -8.93
N HIS A 68 -10.63 -2.51 -7.67
CA HIS A 68 -9.83 -3.55 -7.03
C HIS A 68 -9.93 -4.88 -7.78
N GLY A 69 -11.16 -5.33 -8.10
CA GLY A 69 -11.37 -6.56 -8.86
C GLY A 69 -10.76 -6.53 -10.26
N LEU A 70 -10.74 -5.35 -10.91
CA LEU A 70 -10.06 -5.17 -12.20
C LEU A 70 -8.54 -5.30 -12.06
N VAL A 71 -7.95 -4.72 -11.01
CA VAL A 71 -6.50 -4.83 -10.73
C VAL A 71 -6.10 -6.27 -10.42
N ASP A 72 -6.91 -7.00 -9.65
CA ASP A 72 -6.68 -8.42 -9.37
C ASP A 72 -6.77 -9.27 -10.65
N ALA A 73 -7.76 -9.01 -11.50
CA ALA A 73 -7.93 -9.69 -12.78
C ALA A 73 -6.73 -9.45 -13.74
N ILE A 74 -6.25 -8.21 -13.82
CA ILE A 74 -5.08 -7.84 -14.66
C ILE A 74 -3.80 -8.48 -14.11
N ARG A 75 -3.65 -8.58 -12.78
CA ARG A 75 -2.49 -9.21 -12.13
C ARG A 75 -2.45 -10.74 -12.25
N GLY A 76 -3.44 -11.35 -12.90
CA GLY A 76 -3.47 -12.79 -13.12
C GLY A 76 -3.81 -13.59 -11.85
N GLN A 77 -4.27 -12.95 -10.77
CA GLN A 77 -4.86 -13.64 -9.64
C GLN A 77 -6.31 -14.03 -10.01
N HIS A 78 -6.44 -15.04 -10.87
CA HIS A 78 -7.65 -15.86 -10.93
C HIS A 78 -7.78 -16.66 -9.62
N GLY A 79 -8.15 -15.97 -8.54
CA GLY A 79 -8.76 -16.61 -7.38
C GLY A 79 -10.20 -16.93 -7.74
N ALA A 80 -10.41 -18.11 -8.31
CA ALA A 80 -11.71 -18.75 -8.29
C ALA A 80 -12.16 -18.90 -6.83
N THR A 81 -13.42 -18.56 -6.58
CA THR A 81 -14.23 -18.82 -5.36
C THR A 81 -13.77 -18.19 -4.05
#